data_AF-A0A9C9Y6E0-F1
#
_entry.id   AF-A0A9C9Y6E0-F1
#
_cell.length_a   1.000
_cell.length_b   1.000
_cell.length_c   1.000
_cell.angle_alpha   90.00
_cell.angle_beta   90.00
_cell.angle_gamma   90.00
#
_symmetry.space_group_name_H-M   'P 1'
#
loop_
_entity.id
_entity.type
_entity.pdbx_description
1 polymer ?
#
loop_
_entity_poly.entity_id
_entity_poly.type
_entity_poly.pdbx_seq_one_letter_code
_entity_poly.pdbx_strand_id
1 'polypeptide(L)' 'MLTPTEIQEKAIPVLLDSPTDFIGLAQTGTGKTAAYGLPLLETLDANTPLIQGLILTPT' A
#
# COMPACT_ATOMS: atom_id res chain seq x y z
N MET A 1 18.36 -1.53 -7.97
CA MET A 1 17.37 -1.68 -9.06
C MET A 1 16.15 -0.83 -8.72
N LEU A 2 15.54 -0.18 -9.73
CA LEU A 2 14.36 0.70 -9.58
C LEU A 2 13.05 0.02 -10.05
N THR A 3 13.02 -1.31 -10.12
CA THR A 3 11.89 -2.10 -10.62
C THR A 3 10.98 -2.49 -9.45
N PRO A 4 9.64 -2.35 -9.57
CA PRO A 4 8.71 -2.81 -8.54
C PRO A 4 8.82 -4.33 -8.32
N THR A 5 8.54 -4.79 -7.11
CA THR A 5 8.48 -6.23 -6.81
C THR A 5 7.17 -6.84 -7.29
N GLU A 6 7.09 -8.17 -7.45
CA GLU A 6 5.88 -8.85 -7.93
C GLU A 6 4.61 -8.46 -7.15
N ILE A 7 4.71 -8.33 -5.81
CA ILE A 7 3.56 -7.90 -5.00
C ILE A 7 3.20 -6.42 -5.23
N GLN A 8 4.18 -5.56 -5.51
CA GLN A 8 3.94 -4.15 -5.83
C GLN A 8 3.29 -4.01 -7.21
N GLU A 9 3.80 -4.72 -8.23
CA GLU A 9 3.23 -4.73 -9.58
C GLU A 9 1.77 -5.18 -9.59
N LYS A 10 1.43 -6.16 -8.76
CA LYS A 10 0.06 -6.68 -8.66
C LYS A 10 -0.87 -5.83 -7.78
N ALA A 11 -0.37 -5.29 -6.67
CA ALA A 11 -1.22 -4.62 -5.68
C ALA A 11 -1.42 -3.12 -5.97
N ILE A 12 -0.36 -2.39 -6.35
CA ILE A 12 -0.40 -0.92 -6.45
C ILE A 12 -1.45 -0.45 -7.47
N PRO A 13 -1.52 -1.00 -8.71
CA PRO A 13 -2.53 -0.56 -9.68
C PRO A 13 -3.96 -0.82 -9.20
N VAL A 14 -4.20 -1.97 -8.56
CA VAL A 14 -5.52 -2.34 -8.04
C VAL A 14 -5.98 -1.39 -6.93
N LEU A 15 -5.06 -1.04 -6.02
CA LEU A 15 -5.35 -0.17 -4.88
C LEU A 15 -5.50 1.31 -5.25
N LEU A 16 -4.97 1.74 -6.40
CA LEU A 16 -5.10 3.10 -6.90
C LEU A 16 -6.31 3.31 -7.81
N ASP A 17 -6.77 2.26 -8.50
CA ASP A 17 -7.86 2.36 -9.49
C ASP A 17 -9.22 2.66 -8.86
N SER A 18 -9.53 2.01 -7.73
CA SER A 18 -10.78 2.26 -7.00
C SER A 18 -10.67 1.88 -5.52
N PRO A 19 -11.48 2.52 -4.64
CA PRO A 19 -11.58 2.09 -3.25
C PRO A 19 -12.06 0.64 -3.17
N THR A 20 -11.18 -0.25 -2.73
CA THR A 20 -11.45 -1.68 -2.70
C THR A 20 -10.69 -2.36 -1.57
N ASP A 21 -11.23 -3.48 -1.09
CA ASP A 21 -10.55 -4.33 -0.13
C ASP A 21 -9.60 -5.28 -0.87
N PHE A 22 -8.41 -5.49 -0.31
CA PHE A 22 -7.36 -6.29 -0.95
C PHE A 22 -6.68 -7.25 0.04
N ILE A 23 -6.51 -8.51 -0.35
CA ILE A 23 -5.74 -9.50 0.40
C ILE A 23 -4.48 -9.85 -0.39
N GLY A 24 -3.32 -9.40 0.11
CA GLY A 24 -2.01 -9.71 -0.46
C GLY A 24 -1.28 -10.80 0.31
N LEU A 25 -1.14 -12.00 -0.28
CA LEU A 25 -0.31 -13.06 0.27
C LEU A 25 1.09 -13.03 -0.36
N ALA A 26 2.11 -12.75 0.46
CA ALA A 26 3.52 -12.88 0.05
C ALA A 26 4.42 -13.14 1.27
N GLN A 27 5.60 -13.69 1.04
CA GLN A 27 6.60 -13.93 2.10
C GLN A 27 7.21 -12.62 2.63
N THR A 28 7.80 -12.62 3.83
CA THR A 28 8.52 -11.45 4.38
C THR A 28 9.69 -11.05 3.47
N GLY A 29 10.01 -9.75 3.41
CA GLY A 29 11.11 -9.24 2.55
C GLY A 29 10.74 -9.02 1.07
N THR A 30 9.48 -9.23 0.67
CA THR A 30 9.02 -9.10 -0.73
C THR A 30 8.53 -7.68 -1.11
N GLY A 31 8.63 -6.70 -0.20
CA GLY A 31 8.21 -5.33 -0.49
C GLY A 31 6.72 -5.03 -0.21
N LYS A 32 6.02 -5.89 0.55
CA LYS A 32 4.61 -5.70 0.95
C LYS A 32 4.33 -4.32 1.57
N THR A 33 5.24 -3.79 2.39
CA THR A 33 5.08 -2.49 3.05
C THR A 33 4.90 -1.36 2.05
N ALA A 34 5.72 -1.32 0.99
CA ALA A 34 5.53 -0.33 -0.07
C ALA A 34 4.30 -0.64 -0.93
N ALA A 35 3.93 -1.92 -1.09
CA ALA A 35 2.78 -2.34 -1.88
C ALA A 35 1.44 -1.81 -1.33
N TYR A 36 1.26 -1.71 0.00
CA TYR A 36 0.09 -1.03 0.59
C TYR A 36 0.37 0.43 0.97
N GLY A 37 1.62 0.78 1.30
CA GLY A 37 1.98 2.10 1.83
C GLY A 37 1.98 3.19 0.77
N LEU A 38 2.44 2.91 -0.45
CA LEU A 38 2.44 3.90 -1.53
C LEU A 38 1.01 4.28 -1.97
N PRO A 39 0.08 3.32 -2.21
CA PRO A 39 -1.31 3.65 -2.47
C PRO A 39 -1.96 4.41 -1.33
N LEU A 40 -1.70 4.02 -0.07
CA LEU A 40 -2.22 4.76 1.08
C LEU A 40 -1.77 6.22 1.04
N LEU A 41 -0.47 6.48 0.87
CA LEU A 41 0.09 7.83 0.80
C LEU A 41 -0.51 8.66 -0.35
N GLU A 42 -0.71 8.06 -1.52
CA GLU A 42 -1.32 8.74 -2.68
C GLU A 42 -2.75 9.21 -2.39
N THR A 43 -3.47 8.50 -1.51
CA THR A 43 -4.85 8.86 -1.14
C THR A 43 -4.97 9.90 -0.01
N LEU A 44 -3.86 10.28 0.65
CA LEU A 44 -3.90 11.22 1.78
C LEU A 44 -3.94 12.67 1.30
N ASP A 45 -4.73 13.51 1.97
CA ASP A 45 -4.66 14.96 1.83
C ASP A 45 -3.70 15.56 2.87
N ALA A 46 -2.56 16.07 2.38
CA ALA A 46 -1.52 16.69 3.21
C ALA A 46 -1.97 18.00 3.91
N ASN A 47 -3.05 18.63 3.45
CA ASN A 47 -3.58 19.85 4.06
C ASN A 47 -4.57 19.57 5.20
N THR A 48 -4.99 18.32 5.36
CA THR A 48 -5.97 17.91 6.37
C THR A 48 -5.25 17.37 7.61
N PRO A 49 -5.33 18.05 8.78
CA PRO A 49 -4.60 17.65 10.01
C PRO A 49 -5.31 16.52 10.79
N LEU A 50 -6.09 15.69 10.11
CA LEU A 50 -6.80 14.55 10.70
C LEU A 50 -6.07 13.25 10.37
N ILE A 51 -6.32 12.22 11.19
CA ILE A 51 -5.85 10.85 10.92
C ILE A 51 -6.64 10.31 9.72
N GLN A 52 -5.94 9.97 8.64
CA GLN A 52 -6.52 9.54 7.36
C GLN A 52 -6.15 8.10 6.98
N GLY A 53 -5.27 7.44 7.74
CA GLY A 53 -4.85 6.07 7.50
C GLY A 53 -4.42 5.37 8.79
N LEU A 54 -4.62 4.06 8.86
CA LEU A 54 -4.23 3.22 9.99
C LEU A 54 -3.60 1.93 9.46
N ILE A 55 -2.37 1.65 9.89
CA ILE A 55 -1.69 0.37 9.63
C ILE A 55 -1.58 -0.35 10.97
N LEU A 56 -2.18 -1.53 11.05
CA LEU A 56 -2.06 -2.40 12.22
C LEU A 56 -0.95 -3.43 11.96
N THR A 57 -0.02 -3.54 12.88
CA THR A 57 1.02 -4.59 12.86
C THR A 57 0.86 -5.50 14.08
N PRO A 58 1.21 -6.79 13.96
CA PRO A 58 1.14 -7.70 15.10
C PRO A 58 2.21 -7.40 16.17
N THR A 59 3.37 -6.86 15.78
CA THR A 59 4.49 -6.42 16.63
C THR A 59 5.33 -5.38 15.91
#